data_AF-A0A7C4U6X5-F1
#
_entry.id   AF-A0A7C4U6X5-F1
#
_cell.length_a   1.000
_cell.length_b   1.000
_cell.length_c   1.000
_cell.angle_alpha   90.00
_cell.angle_beta   90.00
_cell.angle_gamma   90.00
#
_symmetry.space_group_name_H-M   'P 1'
#
loop_
_entity.id
_entity.type
_entity.pdbx_description
1 polymer ?
#
loop_
_entity_poly.entity_id
_entity_poly.type
_entity_poly.pdbx_seq_one_letter_code
_entity_poly.pdbx_strand_id
1 'polypeptide(L)' 'MADTVKHLNDMIQKRLNNRVEALNTLESSPMDNLPDEVKKMREIEAGKIRAVMQEQKDLIEIVKILFPDA' A
#
# COMPACT_ATOMS: atom_id res chain seq x y z
N MET A 1 -26.04 0.53 5.75
CA MET A 1 -25.01 -0.51 5.96
C MET A 1 -24.12 -0.61 4.73
N ALA A 2 -24.69 -0.82 3.53
CA ALA A 2 -23.97 -0.72 2.25
C ALA A 2 -23.14 0.57 2.10
N ASP A 3 -23.76 1.75 2.30
CA ASP A 3 -23.03 3.04 2.23
C ASP A 3 -21.85 3.15 3.22
N THR A 4 -22.00 2.58 4.41
CA THR A 4 -20.94 2.59 5.44
C THR A 4 -19.78 1.70 5.04
N VAL A 5 -20.07 0.51 4.49
CA VAL A 5 -19.06 -0.43 3.97
C VAL A 5 -18.36 0.16 2.75
N LYS A 6 -19.10 0.80 1.84
CA LYS A 6 -18.52 1.55 0.71
C LYS A 6 -17.55 2.62 1.19
N HIS A 7 -17.94 3.44 2.16
CA HIS A 7 -17.06 4.47 2.70
C HIS A 7 -15.79 3.90 3.34
N LEU A 8 -15.91 2.80 4.08
CA LEU A 8 -14.77 2.10 4.65
C LEU A 8 -13.83 1.56 3.56
N ASN A 9 -14.38 0.95 2.51
CA ASN A 9 -13.61 0.46 1.37
C ASN A 9 -12.89 1.61 0.64
N ASP A 10 -13.56 2.73 0.41
CA ASP A 10 -12.97 3.94 -0.18
C ASP A 10 -11.79 4.47 0.65
N MET A 11 -11.91 4.45 1.99
CA MET A 11 -10.82 4.85 2.89
C MET A 11 -9.62 3.90 2.80
N ILE A 12 -9.85 2.58 2.77
CA ILE A 12 -8.78 1.58 2.64
C ILE A 12 -8.11 1.69 1.26
N GLN A 13 -8.89 1.87 0.20
CA GLN A 13 -8.40 2.05 -1.16
C GLN A 13 -7.56 3.33 -1.29
N LYS A 14 -7.98 4.44 -0.68
CA LYS A 14 -7.19 5.67 -0.61
C LYS A 14 -5.86 5.44 0.09
N ARG A 15 -5.84 4.71 1.22
CA ARG A 15 -4.60 4.37 1.92
C ARG A 15 -3.68 3.51 1.07
N LEU A 16 -4.22 2.52 0.35
CA LEU A 16 -3.45 1.69 -0.57
C LEU A 16 -2.82 2.54 -1.68
N ASN A 17 -3.58 3.44 -2.30
CA ASN A 17 -3.09 4.30 -3.36
C ASN A 17 -1.94 5.21 -2.87
N ASN A 18 -2.07 5.82 -1.68
CA ASN A 18 -0.99 6.61 -1.09
C ASN A 18 0.31 5.80 -0.88
N ARG A 19 0.20 4.49 -0.57
CA ARG A 19 1.37 3.61 -0.43
C ARG A 19 1.98 3.23 -1.77
N VAL A 20 1.15 3.00 -2.80
CA VAL A 20 1.62 2.82 -4.18
C VAL A 20 2.42 4.03 -4.64
N GLU A 21 1.91 5.25 -4.41
CA GLU A 21 2.61 6.49 -4.77
C GLU A 21 3.95 6.65 -4.02
N ALA A 22 3.99 6.33 -2.73
CA ALA A 22 5.22 6.36 -1.95
C ALA A 22 6.26 5.35 -2.47
N LEU A 23 5.83 4.14 -2.82
CA LEU A 23 6.69 3.11 -3.39
C LEU A 23 7.24 3.55 -4.76
N ASN A 24 6.38 4.05 -5.64
CA ASN A 24 6.77 4.56 -6.95
C ASN A 24 7.80 5.70 -6.83
N THR A 25 7.64 6.59 -5.84
CA THR A 25 8.60 7.68 -5.58
C THR A 25 9.96 7.15 -5.13
N LEU A 26 9.96 6.13 -4.27
CA LEU A 26 11.17 5.44 -3.81
C LEU A 26 11.90 4.72 -4.95
N GLU A 27 11.16 4.02 -5.81
CA GLU A 27 11.71 3.20 -6.90
C GLU A 27 12.12 4.02 -8.14
N SER A 28 11.47 5.16 -8.39
CA SER A 28 11.84 6.08 -9.50
C SER A 28 13.04 6.97 -9.18
N SER A 29 13.47 7.03 -7.92
CA SER A 29 14.61 7.83 -7.51
C SER A 29 15.93 7.15 -7.96
N PRO A 30 16.81 7.85 -8.70
CA PRO A 30 18.06 7.25 -9.18
C PRO A 30 18.88 6.64 -8.03
N MET A 31 19.35 5.40 -8.24
CA MET A 31 20.10 4.62 -7.26
C MET A 31 21.60 4.51 -7.60
N ASP A 32 21.98 4.86 -8.84
CA ASP A 32 23.27 4.48 -9.44
C ASP A 32 24.48 5.07 -8.71
N ASN A 33 24.30 6.20 -8.01
CA ASN A 33 25.37 6.90 -7.28
C ASN A 33 25.20 6.88 -5.75
N LEU A 34 24.27 6.08 -5.21
CA LEU A 34 24.06 6.00 -3.77
C LEU A 34 25.02 5.02 -3.10
N PRO A 35 25.49 5.30 -1.87
CA PRO A 35 26.20 4.32 -1.06
C PRO A 35 25.36 3.06 -0.85
N ASP A 36 26.01 1.90 -0.77
CA ASP A 36 25.32 0.61 -0.64
C ASP A 36 24.46 0.52 0.63
N GLU A 37 24.87 1.18 1.72
CA GLU A 37 24.06 1.30 2.93
C GLU A 37 22.73 2.03 2.67
N VAL A 38 22.75 3.08 1.84
CA VAL A 38 21.55 3.86 1.48
C VAL A 38 20.65 3.06 0.54
N LYS A 39 21.23 2.29 -0.40
CA LYS A 39 20.47 1.37 -1.26
C LYS A 39 19.75 0.31 -0.43
N LYS A 40 20.46 -0.31 0.52
CA LYS A 40 19.90 -1.31 1.43
C LYS A 40 18.79 -0.71 2.31
N MET A 41 18.97 0.50 2.83
CA MET A 41 17.92 1.19 3.60
C MET A 41 16.67 1.46 2.75
N ARG A 42 16.83 1.87 1.49
CA ARG A 42 15.70 2.05 0.57
C ARG A 42 14.97 0.74 0.28
N GLU A 43 15.69 -0.35 0.05
CA GLU A 43 15.07 -1.67 -0.15
C GLU A 43 14.28 -2.13 1.08
N ILE A 44 14.82 -1.92 2.28
CA ILE A 44 14.11 -2.22 3.54
C ILE A 44 12.83 -1.38 3.63
N GLU A 45 12.90 -0.08 3.32
CA GLU A 45 11.74 0.80 3.38
C GLU A 45 10.68 0.44 2.33
N ALA A 46 11.10 0.16 1.09
CA ALA A 46 10.23 -0.38 0.05
C ALA A 46 9.57 -1.69 0.48
N GLY A 47 10.31 -2.59 1.14
CA GLY A 47 9.81 -3.83 1.72
C GLY A 47 8.69 -3.59 2.74
N LYS A 48 8.87 -2.64 3.66
CA LYS A 48 7.83 -2.26 4.64
C LYS A 48 6.59 -1.70 3.96
N ILE A 49 6.77 -0.84 2.95
CA ILE A 49 5.64 -0.27 2.20
C ILE A 49 4.85 -1.38 1.49
N ARG A 50 5.54 -2.33 0.85
CA ARG A 50 4.91 -3.50 0.22
C ARG A 50 4.13 -4.36 1.21
N ALA A 51 4.66 -4.58 2.42
CA ALA A 51 3.95 -5.31 3.47
C ALA A 51 2.63 -4.62 3.85
N VAL A 52 2.66 -3.30 4.10
CA VAL A 52 1.45 -2.51 4.40
C VAL A 52 0.46 -2.54 3.22
N MET A 53 0.95 -2.46 1.98
CA MET A 53 0.10 -2.58 0.79
C MET A 53 -0.62 -3.92 0.74
N GLN A 54 0.07 -5.02 1.09
CA GLN A 54 -0.54 -6.34 1.14
C GLN A 54 -1.63 -6.41 2.22
N GLU A 55 -1.35 -5.91 3.43
CA GLU A 55 -2.37 -5.83 4.49
C GLU A 55 -3.62 -5.05 4.06
N GLN A 56 -3.45 -3.93 3.33
CA GLN A 56 -4.61 -3.18 2.82
C GLN A 56 -5.39 -3.98 1.76
N LYS A 57 -4.71 -4.75 0.89
CA LYS A 57 -5.38 -5.62 -0.08
C LYS A 57 -6.17 -6.72 0.61
N ASP A 58 -5.57 -7.37 1.61
CA ASP A 58 -6.21 -8.42 2.39
C ASP A 58 -7.45 -7.88 3.11
N LEU A 59 -7.38 -6.67 3.67
CA LEU A 59 -8.54 -6.01 4.28
C LEU A 59 -9.67 -5.73 3.29
N ILE A 60 -9.35 -5.27 2.07
CA ILE A 60 -10.35 -5.08 1.01
C ILE A 60 -11.02 -6.41 0.67
N GLU A 61 -10.25 -7.49 0.58
CA GLU A 61 -10.76 -8.84 0.31
C GLU A 61 -11.67 -9.33 1.45
N ILE A 62 -11.27 -9.16 2.71
CA ILE A 62 -12.09 -9.49 3.89
C ILE A 62 -13.42 -8.72 3.85
N VAL A 63 -13.39 -7.42 3.53
CA VAL A 63 -14.61 -6.61 3.42
C VAL A 63 -15.54 -7.17 2.33
N LYS A 64 -15.01 -7.55 1.16
CA LYS A 64 -15.79 -8.17 0.08
C LYS A 64 -16.40 -9.52 0.48
N ILE A 65 -15.68 -10.33 1.26
CA ILE A 65 -16.16 -11.64 1.73
C ILE A 65 -17.26 -11.46 2.77
N LEU A 66 -17.09 -10.55 3.73
CA LEU A 66 -18.05 -10.31 4.81
C LEU A 66 -19.29 -9.55 4.34
N PHE A 67 -19.16 -8.73 3.31
CA PHE A 67 -20.22 -7.85 2.80
C PHE A 67 -20.29 -7.92 1.26
N PRO A 68 -20.69 -9.07 0.69
CA PRO A 68 -20.68 -9.28 -0.77
C PRO A 68 -21.68 -8.41 -1.54
N ASP A 69 -22.75 -7.98 -0.89
CA ASP A 69 -23.85 -7.19 -1.47
C ASP A 69 -23.81 -5.71 -1.08
N ALA A 70 -22.71 -5.25 -0.47
CA ALA A 70 -22.54 -3.87 -0.02
C ALA A 70 -22.08 -2.92 -1.13
#